data_AF-A0A7Y2MQV0-F1
#
_entry.id   AF-A0A7Y2MQV0-F1
#
_cell.length_a   1.000
_cell.length_b   1.000
_cell.length_c   1.000
_cell.angle_alpha   90.00
_cell.angle_beta   90.00
_cell.angle_gamma   90.00
#
_symmetry.space_group_name_H-M   'P 1'
#
loop_
_entity.id
_entity.type
_entity.pdbx_description
1 polymer ?
#
loop_
_entity_poly.entity_id
_entity_poly.type
_entity_poly.pdbx_seq_one_letter_code
_entity_poly.pdbx_strand_id
1 'polypeptide(L)'
;MPNNLIDQFEKEITAKQNDFFDSLKALLLLTKTEASADEIRLKLTDVNHKASAFFDKFQQSLNLYSLEDYDANDNIQDSKIDESINIAHTIKKYWETLNNLKGKHQITIPKPSKRAYSTLQRFIKTFEPEIAEKLKAEYNILKLPTHGFDSPIIHKGMTDKQQVKYGIIAGTVFLLILIGIAIMIECPTQFQDGLFSTVLALAAASYAATIPGFLKVNMNDKIVASGALAVFVVVFFWKPAQLTD
;
A
#
# COMPACT_ATOMS: atom_id res chain seq x y z
N MET A 1 12.25 -15.56 -11.45
CA MET A 1 10.89 -14.99 -11.61
C MET A 1 10.53 -14.27 -10.32
N PRO A 2 10.60 -12.93 -10.24
CA PRO A 2 10.24 -12.22 -9.02
C PRO A 2 8.72 -12.00 -9.03
N ASN A 3 7.99 -12.84 -8.29
CA ASN A 3 6.61 -12.54 -7.92
C ASN A 3 6.64 -11.24 -7.10
N ASN A 4 5.84 -10.29 -7.54
CA ASN A 4 5.82 -8.89 -7.12
C ASN A 4 5.43 -8.79 -5.63
N LEU A 5 5.98 -7.83 -4.88
CA LEU A 5 5.61 -7.57 -3.47
C LEU A 5 4.07 -7.43 -3.32
N ILE A 6 3.44 -6.85 -4.34
CA ILE A 6 1.98 -6.72 -4.45
C ILE A 6 1.31 -8.11 -4.52
N ASP A 7 1.79 -9.02 -5.35
CA ASP A 7 1.24 -10.39 -5.45
C ASP A 7 1.37 -11.14 -4.12
N GLN A 8 2.46 -10.91 -3.38
CA GLN A 8 2.62 -11.46 -2.05
C GLN A 8 1.60 -10.86 -1.07
N PHE A 9 1.40 -9.54 -1.10
CA PHE A 9 0.42 -8.86 -0.26
C PHE A 9 -1.01 -9.33 -0.56
N GLU A 10 -1.40 -9.42 -1.84
CA GLU A 10 -2.73 -9.86 -2.25
C GLU A 10 -2.98 -11.35 -1.91
N LYS A 11 -1.96 -12.21 -2.02
CA LYS A 11 -2.03 -13.60 -1.52
C LYS A 11 -2.22 -13.66 -0.01
N GLU A 12 -1.51 -12.82 0.75
CA GLU A 12 -1.67 -12.76 2.20
C GLU A 12 -3.06 -12.23 2.60
N ILE A 13 -3.59 -11.22 1.91
CA ILE A 13 -4.96 -10.72 2.11
C ILE A 13 -5.97 -11.84 1.86
N THR A 14 -5.84 -12.54 0.73
CA THR A 14 -6.72 -13.66 0.36
C THR A 14 -6.66 -14.79 1.40
N ALA A 15 -5.46 -15.13 1.88
CA ALA A 15 -5.31 -16.15 2.92
C ALA A 15 -6.04 -15.74 4.22
N LYS A 16 -5.88 -14.48 4.66
CA LYS A 16 -6.58 -13.98 5.86
C LYS A 16 -8.09 -13.87 5.66
N GLN A 17 -8.54 -13.54 4.45
CA GLN A 17 -9.95 -13.53 4.09
C GLN A 17 -10.56 -14.93 4.23
N ASN A 18 -9.88 -15.95 3.70
CA ASN A 18 -10.31 -17.35 3.81
C ASN A 18 -10.37 -17.80 5.27
N ASP A 19 -9.31 -17.54 6.06
CA ASP A 19 -9.26 -17.85 7.49
C ASP A 19 -10.46 -17.24 8.23
N PHE A 20 -10.77 -15.97 7.94
CA PHE A 20 -11.91 -15.26 8.52
C PHE A 20 -13.23 -15.91 8.15
N PHE A 21 -13.50 -16.15 6.86
CA PHE A 21 -14.77 -16.72 6.42
C PHE A 21 -14.97 -18.16 6.89
N ASP A 22 -13.92 -18.98 6.89
CA ASP A 22 -13.98 -20.34 7.42
C ASP A 22 -14.30 -20.34 8.91
N SER A 23 -13.68 -19.44 9.67
CA SER A 23 -13.99 -19.31 11.10
C SER A 23 -15.41 -18.79 11.34
N LEU A 24 -15.86 -17.79 10.57
CA LEU A 24 -17.21 -17.25 10.67
C LEU A 24 -18.26 -18.32 10.33
N LYS A 25 -18.03 -19.11 9.27
CA LYS A 25 -18.89 -20.25 8.90
C LYS A 25 -18.96 -21.26 10.04
N ALA A 26 -17.81 -21.61 10.64
CA ALA A 26 -17.78 -22.53 11.78
C ALA A 26 -18.54 -21.99 12.99
N LEU A 27 -18.44 -20.69 13.30
CA LEU A 27 -19.25 -20.05 14.35
C LEU A 27 -20.74 -20.15 14.05
N LEU A 28 -21.15 -19.83 12.82
CA LEU A 28 -22.56 -19.89 12.42
C LEU A 28 -23.13 -21.31 12.49
N LEU A 29 -22.34 -22.33 12.14
CA LEU A 29 -22.73 -23.73 12.31
C LEU A 29 -22.86 -24.10 13.79
N LEU A 30 -21.91 -23.66 14.63
CA LEU A 30 -21.93 -23.91 16.07
C LEU A 30 -23.19 -23.30 16.74
N THR A 31 -23.67 -22.14 16.27
CA THR A 31 -24.92 -21.53 16.78
C THR A 31 -26.21 -22.25 16.34
N LYS A 32 -26.10 -23.29 15.50
CA LYS A 32 -27.22 -24.16 15.12
C LYS A 32 -27.25 -25.47 15.91
N THR A 33 -26.21 -25.80 16.65
CA THR A 33 -26.13 -26.99 17.49
C THR A 33 -26.45 -26.65 18.95
N GLU A 34 -26.55 -27.67 19.82
CA GLU A 34 -26.68 -27.51 21.28
C GLU A 34 -25.33 -27.14 21.94
N ALA A 35 -24.57 -26.25 21.32
CA ALA A 35 -23.29 -25.80 21.84
C ALA A 35 -23.48 -24.91 23.08
N SER A 36 -22.57 -25.05 24.05
CA SER A 36 -22.55 -24.21 25.24
C SER A 36 -22.24 -22.75 24.91
N ALA A 37 -22.68 -21.83 25.78
CA ALA A 37 -22.38 -20.41 25.62
C ALA A 37 -20.87 -20.13 25.59
N ASP A 38 -20.06 -20.89 26.33
CA ASP A 38 -18.61 -20.71 26.38
C ASP A 38 -17.92 -21.19 25.10
N GLU A 39 -18.38 -22.29 24.49
CA GLU A 39 -17.88 -22.70 23.17
C GLU A 39 -18.15 -21.64 22.10
N ILE A 40 -19.35 -21.06 22.11
CA ILE A 40 -19.69 -19.99 21.15
C ILE A 40 -18.86 -18.73 21.44
N ARG A 41 -18.60 -18.39 22.71
CA ARG A 41 -17.73 -17.25 23.08
C ARG A 41 -16.27 -17.44 22.66
N LEU A 42 -15.73 -18.64 22.85
CA LEU A 42 -14.38 -18.99 22.39
C LEU A 42 -14.30 -18.88 20.86
N LYS A 43 -15.29 -19.43 20.15
CA LYS A 43 -15.29 -19.36 18.69
C LYS A 43 -15.52 -17.95 18.17
N LEU A 44 -16.36 -17.16 18.83
CA LEU A 44 -16.55 -15.73 18.52
C LEU A 44 -15.24 -14.95 18.68
N THR A 45 -14.44 -15.26 19.70
CA THR A 45 -13.13 -14.63 19.91
C THR A 45 -12.16 -14.97 18.78
N ASP A 46 -12.09 -16.23 18.35
CA ASP A 46 -11.30 -16.66 17.18
C ASP A 46 -11.74 -15.94 15.89
N VAL A 47 -13.06 -15.83 15.66
CA VAL A 47 -13.58 -15.10 14.50
C VAL A 47 -13.20 -13.62 14.54
N ASN A 48 -13.33 -12.95 15.69
CA ASN A 48 -12.94 -11.54 15.82
C ASN A 48 -11.44 -11.32 15.59
N HIS A 49 -10.60 -12.24 16.07
CA HIS A 49 -9.17 -12.20 15.82
C HIS A 49 -8.85 -12.29 14.33
N LYS A 50 -9.45 -13.26 13.62
CA LYS A 50 -9.24 -13.46 12.18
C LYS A 50 -9.84 -12.34 11.33
N ALA A 51 -11.01 -11.82 11.72
CA ALA A 51 -11.62 -10.66 11.09
C ALA A 51 -10.69 -9.44 11.19
N SER A 52 -10.16 -9.16 12.39
CA SER A 52 -9.22 -8.06 12.60
C SER A 52 -7.95 -8.23 11.77
N ALA A 53 -7.37 -9.44 11.75
CA ALA A 53 -6.18 -9.74 10.94
C ALA A 53 -6.41 -9.52 9.44
N PHE A 54 -7.57 -9.91 8.91
CA PHE A 54 -7.96 -9.65 7.53
C PHE A 54 -8.12 -8.16 7.24
N PHE A 55 -8.96 -7.47 8.02
CA PHE A 55 -9.23 -6.04 7.80
C PHE A 55 -8.00 -5.17 8.00
N ASP A 56 -7.11 -5.51 8.93
CA ASP A 56 -5.87 -4.79 9.15
C ASP A 56 -4.88 -5.03 8.02
N LYS A 57 -4.77 -6.27 7.50
CA LYS A 57 -3.89 -6.55 6.36
C LYS A 57 -4.37 -5.84 5.09
N PHE A 58 -5.69 -5.79 4.87
CA PHE A 58 -6.27 -5.00 3.79
C PHE A 58 -5.95 -3.50 3.95
N GLN A 59 -6.15 -2.93 5.15
CA GLN A 59 -5.83 -1.53 5.41
C GLN A 59 -4.34 -1.20 5.25
N GLN A 60 -3.44 -2.14 5.58
CA GLN A 60 -2.01 -1.99 5.31
C GLN A 60 -1.74 -1.90 3.81
N SER A 61 -2.47 -2.66 2.99
CA SER A 61 -2.33 -2.58 1.53
C SER A 61 -2.68 -1.20 0.99
N LEU A 62 -3.67 -0.52 1.57
CA LEU A 62 -4.05 0.84 1.16
C LEU A 62 -2.90 1.85 1.31
N ASN A 63 -2.02 1.64 2.30
CA ASN A 63 -0.82 2.48 2.45
C ASN A 63 0.21 2.22 1.34
N LEU A 64 0.23 1.03 0.71
CA LEU A 64 1.09 0.76 -0.44
C LEU A 64 0.63 1.56 -1.66
N TYR A 65 -0.69 1.74 -1.84
CA TYR A 65 -1.25 2.61 -2.86
C TYR A 65 -1.07 4.11 -2.56
N SER A 66 -0.53 4.47 -1.39
CA SER A 66 -0.12 5.84 -1.04
C SER A 66 1.37 6.12 -1.24
N LEU A 67 2.16 5.09 -1.56
CA LEU A 67 3.60 5.14 -1.82
C LEU A 67 3.83 5.05 -3.34
N GLU A 68 3.98 6.20 -4.00
CA GLU A 68 4.71 6.51 -5.27
C GLU A 68 4.84 5.49 -6.44
N ASP A 69 4.09 4.38 -6.50
CA ASP A 69 4.21 3.40 -7.60
C ASP A 69 2.83 2.84 -8.02
N TYR A 70 1.93 3.69 -8.50
CA TYR A 70 0.91 3.26 -9.47
C TYR A 70 0.32 4.40 -10.33
N ASP A 71 1.19 5.24 -10.89
CA ASP A 71 0.78 6.29 -11.84
C ASP A 71 0.64 5.76 -13.29
N ALA A 72 0.06 4.56 -13.44
CA ALA A 72 -0.07 3.91 -14.75
C ALA A 72 -1.25 2.94 -14.87
N ASN A 73 -2.42 3.24 -14.30
CA ASN A 73 -3.74 2.85 -14.82
C ASN A 73 -4.84 3.33 -13.87
N ASP A 74 -5.70 4.25 -14.32
CA ASP A 74 -6.94 4.61 -13.61
C ASP A 74 -7.71 3.35 -13.18
N ASN A 75 -7.69 2.30 -14.03
CA ASN A 75 -8.33 1.00 -13.77
C ASN A 75 -7.89 0.30 -12.48
N ILE A 76 -6.65 0.48 -12.02
CA ILE A 76 -6.14 -0.20 -10.81
C ILE A 76 -6.49 0.57 -9.55
N GLN A 77 -6.48 1.91 -9.65
CA GLN A 77 -7.01 2.77 -8.61
C GLN A 77 -8.52 2.53 -8.44
N ASP A 78 -9.28 2.54 -9.53
CA ASP A 78 -10.72 2.26 -9.55
C ASP A 78 -11.02 0.89 -8.96
N SER A 79 -10.28 -0.15 -9.38
CA SER A 79 -10.40 -1.50 -8.82
C SER A 79 -10.16 -1.53 -7.30
N LYS A 80 -9.18 -0.77 -6.79
CA LYS A 80 -8.90 -0.72 -5.34
C LYS A 80 -9.92 0.11 -4.57
N ILE A 81 -10.50 1.13 -5.20
CA ILE A 81 -11.64 1.89 -4.66
C ILE A 81 -12.84 0.95 -4.52
N ASP A 82 -13.18 0.21 -5.58
CA ASP A 82 -14.26 -0.78 -5.58
C ASP A 82 -14.04 -1.86 -4.51
N GLU A 83 -12.82 -2.39 -4.42
CA GLU A 83 -12.47 -3.37 -3.39
C GLU A 83 -12.61 -2.78 -1.98
N SER A 84 -12.19 -1.54 -1.77
CA SER A 84 -12.35 -0.84 -0.49
C SER A 84 -13.82 -0.68 -0.09
N ILE A 85 -14.69 -0.33 -1.04
CA ILE A 85 -16.13 -0.24 -0.82
C ILE A 85 -16.70 -1.62 -0.47
N ASN A 86 -16.30 -2.67 -1.19
CA ASN A 86 -16.71 -4.04 -0.92
C ASN A 86 -16.27 -4.53 0.47
N ILE A 87 -15.04 -4.20 0.90
CA ILE A 87 -14.56 -4.51 2.26
C ILE A 87 -15.34 -3.73 3.31
N ALA A 88 -15.67 -2.45 3.07
CA ALA A 88 -16.49 -1.67 3.99
C ALA A 88 -17.90 -2.28 4.17
N HIS A 89 -18.51 -2.78 3.10
CA HIS A 89 -19.77 -3.52 3.17
C HIS A 89 -19.61 -4.89 3.85
N THR A 90 -18.48 -5.58 3.65
CA THR A 90 -18.18 -6.85 4.33
C THR A 90 -18.07 -6.66 5.85
N ILE A 91 -17.39 -5.60 6.30
CA ILE A 91 -17.31 -5.23 7.73
C ILE A 91 -18.71 -4.99 8.29
N LYS A 92 -19.53 -4.18 7.60
CA LYS A 92 -20.93 -3.93 7.98
C LYS A 92 -21.70 -5.24 8.15
N LYS A 93 -21.67 -6.09 7.13
CA LYS A 93 -22.42 -7.36 7.12
C LYS A 93 -21.97 -8.32 8.22
N TYR A 94 -20.67 -8.36 8.51
CA TYR A 94 -20.10 -9.12 9.60
C TYR A 94 -20.69 -8.67 10.95
N TRP A 95 -20.68 -7.38 11.26
CA TRP A 95 -21.21 -6.86 12.52
C TRP A 95 -22.73 -7.00 12.63
N GLU A 96 -23.48 -6.83 11.53
CA GLU A 96 -24.92 -7.16 11.49
C GLU A 96 -25.17 -8.62 11.87
N THR A 97 -24.38 -9.53 11.32
CA THR A 97 -24.49 -10.96 11.59
C THR A 97 -24.25 -11.25 13.07
N LEU A 98 -23.20 -10.67 13.66
CA LEU A 98 -22.92 -10.83 15.09
C LEU A 98 -24.01 -10.25 16.00
N ASN A 99 -24.56 -9.08 15.64
CA ASN A 99 -25.66 -8.47 16.39
C ASN A 99 -26.92 -9.34 16.35
N ASN A 100 -27.19 -10.01 15.23
CA ASN A 100 -28.31 -10.95 15.13
C ASN A 100 -28.11 -12.20 16.00
N LEU A 101 -26.86 -12.68 16.16
CA LEU A 101 -26.54 -13.80 17.04
C LEU A 101 -26.73 -13.47 18.53
N LYS A 102 -26.50 -12.21 18.92
CA LYS A 102 -26.71 -11.74 20.31
C LYS A 102 -28.11 -12.07 20.83
N GLY A 103 -29.14 -11.86 20.01
CA GLY A 103 -30.53 -12.08 20.38
C GLY A 103 -30.88 -13.55 20.65
N LYS A 104 -30.13 -14.48 20.07
CA LYS A 104 -30.44 -15.93 20.14
C LYS A 104 -29.74 -16.64 21.31
N HIS A 105 -28.54 -16.21 21.69
CA HIS A 105 -27.69 -16.95 22.64
C HIS A 105 -27.23 -16.15 23.88
N GLN A 106 -27.76 -14.94 24.11
CA GLN A 106 -27.36 -14.06 25.23
C GLN A 106 -25.84 -13.79 25.30
N ILE A 107 -25.15 -13.81 24.16
CA ILE A 107 -23.69 -13.64 24.08
C ILE A 107 -23.35 -12.15 24.01
N THR A 108 -22.31 -11.74 24.74
CA THR A 108 -21.76 -10.39 24.61
C THR A 108 -20.85 -10.30 23.39
N ILE A 109 -21.24 -9.46 22.43
CA ILE A 109 -20.43 -9.16 21.24
C ILE A 109 -19.39 -8.09 21.60
N PRO A 110 -18.09 -8.32 21.34
CA PRO A 110 -17.06 -7.31 21.57
C PRO A 110 -17.28 -6.09 20.66
N LYS A 111 -16.81 -4.92 21.07
CA LYS A 111 -16.90 -3.70 20.24
C LYS A 111 -15.55 -3.40 19.61
N PRO A 112 -15.52 -2.97 18.33
CA PRO A 112 -14.30 -2.49 17.72
C PRO A 112 -13.81 -1.19 18.40
N SER A 113 -12.52 -0.90 18.27
CA SER A 113 -11.95 0.33 18.79
C SER A 113 -12.51 1.56 18.05
N LYS A 114 -12.47 2.74 18.70
CA LYS A 114 -12.97 3.99 18.10
C LYS A 114 -12.28 4.34 16.76
N ARG A 115 -11.06 3.85 16.54
CA ARG A 115 -10.26 4.12 15.33
C ARG A 115 -10.19 2.94 14.36
N ALA A 116 -10.88 1.84 14.65
CA ALA A 116 -10.94 0.70 13.75
C ALA A 116 -11.46 1.17 12.39
N TYR A 117 -10.87 0.62 11.33
CA TYR A 117 -11.22 0.90 9.93
C TYR A 117 -10.94 2.34 9.47
N SER A 118 -10.28 3.18 10.28
CA SER A 118 -10.11 4.61 9.95
C SER A 118 -9.32 4.86 8.66
N THR A 119 -8.38 3.99 8.30
CA THR A 119 -7.63 4.12 7.04
C THR A 119 -8.54 3.81 5.85
N LEU A 120 -9.30 2.72 5.92
CA LEU A 120 -10.29 2.37 4.90
C LEU A 120 -11.31 3.49 4.68
N GLN A 121 -11.84 4.03 5.77
CA GLN A 121 -12.84 5.10 5.73
C GLN A 121 -12.30 6.39 5.11
N ARG A 122 -11.06 6.77 5.45
CA ARG A 122 -10.39 7.93 4.84
C ARG A 122 -10.10 7.70 3.35
N PHE A 123 -9.70 6.48 2.99
CA PHE A 123 -9.44 6.11 1.60
C PHE A 123 -10.71 6.28 0.75
N ILE A 124 -11.82 5.65 1.15
CA ILE A 124 -13.11 5.79 0.45
C ILE A 124 -13.57 7.25 0.42
N LYS A 125 -13.48 7.99 1.53
CA LYS A 125 -13.82 9.43 1.54
C LYS A 125 -13.00 10.27 0.57
N THR A 126 -11.74 9.90 0.35
CA THR A 126 -10.82 10.64 -0.53
C THR A 126 -11.21 10.50 -2.00
N PHE A 127 -11.65 9.31 -2.41
CA PHE A 127 -11.95 9.01 -3.82
C PHE A 127 -13.44 9.02 -4.14
N GLU A 128 -14.30 8.63 -3.20
CA GLU A 128 -15.74 8.42 -3.37
C GLU A 128 -16.55 9.05 -2.22
N PRO A 129 -16.61 10.38 -2.12
CA PRO A 129 -17.19 11.09 -0.97
C PRO A 129 -18.70 10.83 -0.79
N GLU A 130 -19.46 10.67 -1.88
CA GLU A 130 -20.90 10.36 -1.81
C GLU A 130 -21.15 8.97 -1.21
N ILE A 131 -20.35 7.98 -1.63
CA ILE A 131 -20.41 6.61 -1.08
C ILE A 131 -19.95 6.61 0.38
N ALA A 132 -18.93 7.40 0.72
CA ALA A 132 -18.45 7.54 2.09
C ALA A 132 -19.53 8.07 3.04
N GLU A 133 -20.30 9.09 2.65
CA GLU A 133 -21.41 9.61 3.47
C GLU A 133 -22.53 8.56 3.66
N LYS A 134 -22.85 7.80 2.60
CA LYS A 134 -23.81 6.69 2.70
C LYS A 134 -23.32 5.61 3.66
N LEU A 135 -22.07 5.16 3.52
CA LEU A 135 -21.46 4.16 4.40
C LEU A 135 -21.38 4.65 5.84
N LYS A 136 -21.06 5.92 6.07
CA LYS A 136 -21.04 6.54 7.39
C LYS A 136 -22.42 6.48 8.06
N ALA A 137 -23.49 6.79 7.33
CA ALA A 137 -24.86 6.68 7.84
C ALA A 137 -25.19 5.23 8.24
N GLU A 138 -24.83 4.26 7.39
CA GLU A 138 -25.02 2.82 7.68
C GLU A 138 -24.22 2.35 8.91
N TYR A 139 -22.98 2.82 9.07
CA TYR A 139 -22.13 2.49 10.21
C TYR A 139 -22.68 3.09 11.51
N ASN A 140 -23.20 4.31 11.47
CA ASN A 140 -23.84 4.96 12.63
C ASN A 140 -25.07 4.17 13.12
N ILE A 141 -25.90 3.64 12.21
CA ILE A 141 -27.06 2.80 12.56
C ILE A 141 -26.62 1.57 13.35
N LEU A 142 -25.52 0.94 12.94
CA LEU A 142 -24.94 -0.23 13.61
C LEU A 142 -24.06 0.11 14.82
N LYS A 143 -23.91 1.40 15.16
CA LYS A 143 -23.00 1.89 16.21
C LYS A 143 -21.54 1.46 15.99
N LEU A 144 -21.13 1.37 14.72
CA LEU A 144 -19.75 1.13 14.32
C LEU A 144 -18.92 2.42 14.32
N PRO A 145 -17.59 2.33 14.46
CA PRO A 145 -16.72 3.50 14.48
C PRO A 145 -16.73 4.18 13.11
N THR A 146 -16.84 5.51 13.10
CA THR A 146 -16.87 6.36 11.90
C THR A 146 -15.73 7.38 11.87
N HIS A 147 -14.76 7.25 12.79
CA HIS A 147 -13.68 8.23 12.99
C HIS A 147 -12.93 8.61 11.70
N GLY A 148 -12.70 7.67 10.78
CA GLY A 148 -12.02 7.96 9.52
C GLY A 148 -12.86 8.81 8.57
N PHE A 149 -14.19 8.62 8.53
CA PHE A 149 -15.11 9.45 7.74
C PHE A 149 -15.16 10.89 8.26
N ASP A 150 -15.13 11.07 9.58
CA ASP A 150 -15.14 12.40 10.21
C ASP A 150 -13.77 13.08 10.20
N SER A 151 -12.70 12.36 9.84
CA SER A 151 -11.36 12.90 9.90
C SER A 151 -11.15 14.01 8.85
N PRO A 152 -10.54 15.15 9.22
CA PRO A 152 -10.09 16.14 8.25
C PRO A 152 -8.82 15.66 7.49
N ILE A 153 -8.20 14.57 7.96
CA ILE A 153 -7.03 13.97 7.33
C ILE A 153 -7.50 13.23 6.08
N ILE A 154 -7.12 13.75 4.91
CA ILE A 154 -7.28 13.11 3.61
C ILE A 154 -6.09 12.18 3.41
N HIS A 155 -6.30 11.02 2.77
CA HIS A 155 -5.20 10.16 2.37
C HIS A 155 -4.44 10.89 1.24
N LYS A 156 -3.28 11.48 1.55
CA LYS A 156 -2.44 12.18 0.57
C LYS A 156 -1.22 11.32 0.28
N GLY A 157 -1.15 10.75 -0.92
CA GLY A 157 0.12 10.38 -1.53
C GLY A 157 0.94 11.64 -1.85
N MET A 158 2.23 11.48 -2.12
CA MET A 158 3.05 12.54 -2.68
C MET A 158 2.47 12.92 -4.04
N THR A 159 2.17 14.21 -4.26
CA THR A 159 1.60 14.64 -5.55
C THR A 159 2.66 14.59 -6.65
N ASP A 160 2.28 14.32 -7.90
CA ASP A 160 3.21 14.28 -9.04
C ASP A 160 4.00 15.59 -9.15
N LYS A 161 3.35 16.72 -8.82
CA LYS A 161 3.99 18.05 -8.75
C LYS A 161 5.10 18.14 -7.71
N GLN A 162 4.96 17.43 -6.58
CA GLN A 162 5.99 17.35 -5.55
C GLN A 162 7.12 16.41 -5.98
N GLN A 163 6.81 15.23 -6.52
CA GLN A 163 7.80 14.28 -7.05
C GLN A 163 8.68 14.93 -8.13
N VAL A 164 8.06 15.57 -9.12
CA VAL A 164 8.75 16.31 -10.19
C VAL A 164 9.60 17.42 -9.60
N LYS A 165 9.08 18.21 -8.66
CA LYS A 165 9.82 19.31 -8.04
C LYS A 165 11.07 18.82 -7.30
N TYR A 166 10.97 17.77 -6.49
CA TYR A 166 12.12 17.28 -5.73
C TYR A 166 13.14 16.57 -6.60
N GLY A 167 12.72 15.80 -7.61
CA GLY A 167 13.66 15.17 -8.53
C GLY A 167 14.39 16.19 -9.42
N ILE A 168 13.72 17.27 -9.86
CA ILE A 168 14.38 18.37 -10.59
C ILE A 168 15.42 19.04 -9.70
N ILE A 169 15.09 19.34 -8.45
CA ILE A 169 16.02 19.97 -7.50
C ILE A 169 17.21 19.05 -7.24
N ALA A 170 16.97 17.79 -6.91
CA ALA A 170 18.02 16.82 -6.61
C ALA A 170 18.94 16.59 -7.83
N GLY A 171 18.38 16.29 -9.00
CA GLY A 171 19.13 16.07 -10.23
C GLY A 171 19.98 17.29 -10.62
N THR A 172 19.39 18.50 -10.54
CA THR A 172 20.10 19.75 -10.85
C THR A 172 21.26 20.02 -9.88
N VAL A 173 21.04 19.84 -8.58
CA VAL A 173 22.07 20.05 -7.56
C VAL A 173 23.23 19.06 -7.75
N PHE A 174 22.94 17.77 -7.95
CA PHE A 174 23.99 16.78 -8.19
C PHE A 174 24.78 17.04 -9.47
N LEU A 175 24.13 17.49 -10.54
CA LEU A 175 24.80 17.85 -11.79
C LEU A 175 25.72 19.07 -11.61
N LEU A 176 25.27 20.11 -10.91
CA LEU A 176 26.09 21.30 -10.63
C LEU A 176 27.31 20.97 -9.75
N ILE A 177 27.14 20.07 -8.78
CA ILE A 177 28.26 19.56 -7.97
C ILE A 177 29.27 18.83 -8.86
N LEU A 178 28.82 17.96 -9.76
CA LEU A 178 29.70 17.25 -10.69
C LEU A 178 30.49 18.20 -11.61
N ILE A 179 29.81 19.19 -12.20
CA ILE A 179 30.44 20.19 -13.06
C ILE A 179 31.48 20.99 -12.25
N GLY A 180 31.14 21.40 -11.02
CA GLY A 180 32.06 22.12 -10.14
C GLY A 180 33.31 21.32 -9.81
N ILE A 181 33.17 20.02 -9.51
CA ILE A 181 34.34 19.17 -9.24
C ILE A 181 35.15 18.90 -10.52
N ALA A 182 34.49 18.70 -11.67
CA ALA A 182 35.16 18.46 -12.95
C ALA A 182 36.01 19.66 -13.41
N ILE A 183 35.59 20.89 -13.10
CA ILE A 183 36.37 22.10 -13.41
C ILE A 183 37.57 22.26 -12.46
N MET A 184 37.48 21.76 -11.23
CA MET A 184 38.55 21.88 -10.23
C MET A 184 39.59 20.76 -10.28
N ILE A 185 39.31 19.64 -10.96
CA ILE A 185 40.18 18.46 -11.00
C ILE A 185 40.53 18.13 -12.45
N GLU A 186 41.73 18.51 -12.87
CA GLU A 186 42.23 18.36 -14.25
C GLU A 186 42.73 16.94 -14.57
N CYS A 187 43.20 16.19 -13.55
CA CYS A 187 43.59 14.78 -13.68
C CYS A 187 42.99 13.95 -12.54
N PRO A 188 41.85 13.28 -12.75
CA PRO A 188 41.25 12.45 -11.72
C PRO A 188 42.07 11.19 -11.48
N THR A 189 42.18 10.81 -10.20
CA THR A 189 42.71 9.50 -9.81
C THR A 189 41.69 8.40 -10.08
N GLN A 190 42.13 7.13 -10.18
CA GLN A 190 41.23 5.99 -10.41
C GLN A 190 40.06 5.89 -9.39
N PHE A 191 40.28 6.35 -8.15
CA PHE A 191 39.24 6.41 -7.14
C PHE A 191 38.21 7.52 -7.44
N GLN A 192 38.67 8.68 -7.91
CA GLN A 192 37.81 9.81 -8.27
C GLN A 192 36.96 9.50 -9.50
N ASP A 193 37.48 8.75 -10.48
CA ASP A 193 36.69 8.29 -11.64
C ASP A 193 35.48 7.42 -11.23
N GLY A 194 35.69 6.53 -10.26
CA GLY A 194 34.62 5.72 -9.68
C GLY A 194 33.58 6.57 -8.95
N LEU A 195 34.05 7.57 -8.20
CA LEU A 195 33.17 8.49 -7.47
C LEU A 195 32.35 9.36 -8.44
N PHE A 196 32.96 9.89 -9.51
CA PHE A 196 32.26 10.66 -10.53
C PHE A 196 31.22 9.86 -11.27
N SER A 197 31.56 8.63 -11.69
CA SER A 197 30.62 7.74 -12.36
C SER A 197 29.43 7.39 -11.45
N THR A 198 29.68 7.20 -10.16
CA THR A 198 28.63 6.93 -9.15
C THR A 198 27.70 8.12 -8.97
N VAL A 199 28.27 9.32 -8.79
CA VAL A 199 27.49 10.55 -8.59
C VAL A 199 26.74 10.93 -9.88
N LEU A 200 27.32 10.71 -11.07
CA LEU A 200 26.65 10.91 -12.36
C LEU A 200 25.47 9.96 -12.54
N ALA A 201 25.65 8.67 -12.24
CA ALA A 201 24.56 7.70 -12.28
C ALA A 201 23.44 8.08 -11.31
N LEU A 202 23.79 8.55 -10.10
CA LEU A 202 22.81 9.00 -9.10
C LEU A 202 22.07 10.27 -9.53
N ALA A 203 22.76 11.20 -10.18
CA ALA A 203 22.17 12.42 -10.75
C ALA A 203 21.19 12.08 -11.88
N ALA A 204 21.60 11.23 -12.81
CA ALA A 204 20.78 10.77 -13.93
C ALA A 204 19.55 10.00 -13.44
N ALA A 205 19.70 9.15 -12.43
CA ALA A 205 18.60 8.45 -11.77
C ALA A 205 17.62 9.40 -11.08
N SER A 206 18.13 10.40 -10.36
CA SER A 206 17.32 11.41 -9.67
C SER A 206 16.50 12.25 -10.66
N TYR A 207 17.08 12.59 -11.81
CA TYR A 207 16.35 13.26 -12.90
C TYR A 207 15.35 12.31 -13.56
N ALA A 208 15.72 11.05 -13.80
CA ALA A 208 14.80 10.05 -14.35
C ALA A 208 13.60 9.78 -13.44
N ALA A 209 13.74 9.96 -12.12
CA ALA A 209 12.64 9.85 -11.16
C ALA A 209 11.52 10.89 -11.38
N THR A 210 11.78 11.96 -12.15
CA THR A 210 10.77 12.97 -12.50
C THR A 210 10.00 12.65 -13.78
N ILE A 211 10.46 11.68 -14.56
CA ILE A 211 9.81 11.31 -15.81
C ILE A 211 8.79 10.22 -15.49
N PRO A 212 7.48 10.47 -15.67
CA PRO A 212 6.47 9.46 -15.46
C PRO A 212 6.66 8.31 -16.47
N GLY A 213 6.58 7.07 -15.97
CA GLY A 213 6.75 5.84 -16.76
C GLY A 213 7.88 4.93 -16.29
N PHE A 214 7.81 3.65 -16.67
CA PHE A 214 8.79 2.63 -16.26
C PHE A 214 9.75 2.29 -17.40
N LEU A 215 11.00 2.76 -17.32
CA LEU A 215 12.08 2.11 -18.05
C LEU A 215 12.40 0.80 -17.34
N LYS A 216 12.21 -0.35 -18.00
CA LYS A 216 12.57 -1.67 -17.47
C LYS A 216 13.82 -2.15 -18.16
N VAL A 217 14.88 -2.38 -17.38
CA VAL A 217 16.15 -2.90 -17.89
C VAL A 217 16.38 -4.28 -17.28
N ASN A 218 16.59 -5.28 -18.14
CA ASN A 218 17.05 -6.61 -17.75
C ASN A 218 18.50 -6.76 -18.19
N MET A 219 19.42 -6.86 -17.23
CA MET A 219 20.83 -7.17 -17.49
C MET A 219 21.13 -8.60 -17.02
N ASN A 220 21.55 -9.45 -17.97
CA ASN A 220 22.05 -10.81 -17.76
C ASN A 220 21.14 -11.74 -16.93
N ASP A 221 19.81 -11.60 -17.05
CA ASP A 221 18.76 -12.40 -16.38
C ASP A 221 18.80 -12.41 -14.83
N LYS A 222 19.69 -11.62 -14.22
CA LYS A 222 19.91 -11.57 -12.77
C LYS A 222 19.61 -10.22 -12.15
N ILE A 223 19.66 -9.13 -12.93
CA ILE A 223 19.43 -7.77 -12.45
C ILE A 223 18.26 -7.17 -13.22
N VAL A 224 17.16 -6.95 -12.52
CA VAL A 224 15.98 -6.24 -13.03
C VAL A 224 15.87 -4.92 -12.27
N ALA A 225 15.92 -3.82 -13.00
CA ALA A 225 15.74 -2.48 -12.45
C ALA A 225 14.63 -1.76 -13.22
N SER A 226 13.83 -0.96 -12.51
CA SER A 226 12.73 -0.15 -13.06
C SER A 226 12.89 1.33 -12.73
N GLY A 227 12.34 2.19 -13.59
CA GLY A 227 12.26 3.64 -13.35
C GLY A 227 13.63 4.29 -13.15
N ALA A 228 13.76 5.14 -12.13
CA ALA A 228 15.01 5.81 -11.77
C ALA A 228 16.17 4.83 -11.51
N LEU A 229 15.88 3.68 -10.89
CA LEU A 229 16.88 2.65 -10.61
C LEU A 229 17.39 2.00 -11.90
N ALA A 230 16.53 1.86 -12.93
CA ALA A 230 16.95 1.38 -14.24
C ALA A 230 17.94 2.33 -14.89
N VAL A 231 17.67 3.63 -14.82
CA VAL A 231 18.58 4.67 -15.34
C VAL A 231 19.88 4.69 -14.56
N PHE A 232 19.85 4.55 -13.23
CA PHE A 232 21.06 4.38 -12.42
C PHE A 232 21.92 3.23 -12.93
N VAL A 233 21.32 2.04 -13.07
CA VAL A 233 22.03 0.83 -13.49
C VAL A 233 22.62 1.00 -14.89
N VAL A 234 21.84 1.54 -15.83
CA VAL A 234 22.33 1.80 -17.20
C VAL A 234 23.51 2.75 -17.18
N VAL A 235 23.41 3.90 -16.51
CA VAL A 235 24.48 4.91 -16.50
C VAL A 235 25.70 4.44 -15.72
N PHE A 236 25.51 3.70 -14.62
CA PHE A 236 26.60 3.20 -13.79
C PHE A 236 27.43 2.12 -14.48
N PHE A 237 26.77 1.20 -15.20
CA PHE A 237 27.44 0.09 -15.87
C PHE A 237 27.85 0.40 -17.32
N TRP A 238 27.19 1.34 -17.99
CA TRP A 238 27.60 1.81 -19.32
C TRP A 238 28.72 2.85 -19.15
N LYS A 239 29.98 2.40 -19.19
CA LYS A 239 31.16 3.27 -19.16
C LYS A 239 31.57 3.68 -20.58
N PRO A 240 31.40 4.95 -21.04
CA PRO A 240 31.88 5.36 -22.35
C PRO A 240 33.34 5.82 -22.37
N ALA A 241 34.09 5.75 -21.27
CA ALA A 241 35.49 6.13 -21.22
C ALA A 241 36.38 4.95 -20.82
N GLN A 242 36.68 4.08 -21.78
CA GLN A 242 38.01 3.51 -21.86
C GLN A 242 38.76 4.38 -22.85
N LEU A 243 39.51 5.37 -22.35
CA LEU A 243 40.57 5.97 -23.15
C LEU A 243 41.64 4.88 -23.27
N THR A 244 41.66 4.23 -24.43
CA THR A 244 42.72 3.33 -24.84
C THR A 244 43.97 4.18 -25.05
N ASP A 245 44.98 3.99 -24.20
CA ASP A 245 46.37 4.24 -24.58
C ASP A 245 46.97 2.94 -25.16
#